data_AF-A0A143PL08-F1
#
_entry.id   AF-A0A143PL08-F1
#
_cell.length_a   1.000
_cell.length_b   1.000
_cell.length_c   1.000
_cell.angle_alpha   90.00
_cell.angle_beta   90.00
_cell.angle_gamma   90.00
#
_symmetry.space_group_name_H-M   'P 1'
#
loop_
_entity.id
_entity.type
_entity.pdbx_description
1 polymer ?
#
loop_
_entity_poly.entity_id
_entity_poly.type
_entity_poly.pdbx_seq_one_letter_code
_entity_poly.pdbx_strand_id
1 'polypeptide(L)'
;MLSDAEFLEQFDAGTLDLASFNHEAHFRAAWLCLRAAPFRDAVGRLRRGLKRLAISAGQPQRYHETITVAYTRLIHRQMRLLNDPPWEEFKARSAELLKSDLAALRALYGSTTLDSPEARKTFVPPPAWNIEPVERFLREFTAWQEDIDARQPDEVPENPPAGGWTGAERRAAEPVCVTAVLAVADVERAAHWYGHAFGFDAAPFPQRPPYQFALLSRGGAELMLRAASSPDAVRPTPGWALYVRLSGGRIRELYANLSESCEIVRPLQRMPYHDVEFEVRDPDGYIVVVSEWIERASDIPDALGEDIGDFTA
;
A
#
# COMPACT_ATOMS: atom_id res chain seq x y z
N MET A 1 26.53 23.40 8.04
CA MET A 1 25.19 22.81 7.81
C MET A 1 24.60 22.49 9.17
N LEU A 2 23.30 22.73 9.38
CA LEU A 2 22.60 22.36 10.60
C LEU A 2 22.56 20.83 10.74
N SER A 3 22.77 20.32 11.95
CA SER A 3 22.50 18.92 12.27
C SER A 3 21.02 18.59 12.06
N ASP A 4 20.69 17.30 11.97
CA ASP A 4 19.30 16.85 11.77
C ASP A 4 18.38 17.30 12.92
N ALA A 5 18.89 17.30 14.15
CA ALA A 5 18.16 17.75 15.33
C ALA A 5 17.90 19.26 15.31
N GLU A 6 18.94 20.08 15.06
CA GLU A 6 18.80 21.54 14.96
C GLU A 6 17.90 21.94 13.79
N PHE A 7 17.99 21.22 12.67
CA PHE A 7 17.12 21.45 11.52
C PHE A 7 15.64 21.20 11.87
N LEU A 8 15.34 20.06 12.51
CA LEU A 8 13.98 19.72 12.92
C LEU A 8 13.42 20.68 13.98
N GLU A 9 14.25 21.11 14.93
CA GLU A 9 13.87 22.09 15.95
C GLU A 9 13.48 23.42 15.30
N GLN A 10 14.34 23.97 14.44
CA GLN A 10 14.07 25.21 13.71
C GLN A 10 12.87 25.06 12.75
N PHE A 11 12.68 23.88 12.15
CA PHE A 11 11.53 23.57 11.30
C PHE A 11 10.22 23.61 12.09
N ASP A 12 10.16 22.96 13.25
CA ASP A 12 8.97 22.92 14.09
C ASP A 12 8.63 24.29 14.68
N ALA A 13 9.67 25.07 15.01
CA ALA A 13 9.54 26.46 15.49
C ALA A 13 9.15 27.45 14.38
N GLY A 14 9.32 27.08 13.10
CA GLY A 14 9.07 27.96 11.97
C GLY A 14 10.13 29.06 11.80
N THR A 15 11.34 28.82 12.32
CA THR A 15 12.46 29.77 12.36
C THR A 15 13.59 29.43 11.37
N LEU A 16 13.42 28.39 10.54
CA LEU A 16 14.35 28.13 9.45
C LEU A 16 14.43 29.33 8.50
N ASP A 17 15.65 29.67 8.09
CA ASP A 17 15.87 30.70 7.08
C ASP A 17 15.24 30.28 5.74
N LEU A 18 14.24 31.04 5.30
CA LEU A 18 13.49 30.79 4.07
C LEU A 18 14.33 30.98 2.82
N ALA A 19 15.43 31.76 2.87
CA ALA A 19 16.37 31.85 1.75
C ALA A 19 17.10 30.52 1.53
N SER A 20 17.29 29.74 2.61
CA SER A 20 17.88 28.40 2.59
C SER A 20 16.87 27.27 2.40
N PHE A 21 15.57 27.53 2.61
CA PHE A 21 14.51 26.52 2.52
C PHE A 21 14.06 26.27 1.07
N ASN A 22 14.98 25.70 0.28
CA ASN A 22 14.73 25.27 -1.09
C ASN A 22 14.00 23.91 -1.16
N HIS A 23 13.77 23.39 -2.37
CA HIS A 23 13.07 22.11 -2.57
C HIS A 23 13.78 20.94 -1.88
N GLU A 24 15.12 20.93 -1.87
CA GLU A 24 15.91 19.92 -1.15
C GLU A 24 15.67 20.00 0.36
N ALA A 25 15.64 21.20 0.95
CA ALA A 25 15.36 21.38 2.37
C ALA A 25 13.94 20.89 2.75
N HIS A 26 12.95 21.09 1.89
CA HIS A 26 11.61 20.52 2.06
C HIS A 26 11.66 18.98 2.05
N PHE A 27 12.40 18.40 1.10
CA PHE A 27 12.57 16.95 0.98
C PHE A 27 13.27 16.36 2.21
N ARG A 28 14.31 17.05 2.71
CA ARG A 28 15.02 16.70 3.94
C ARG A 28 14.11 16.76 5.16
N ALA A 29 13.26 17.79 5.27
CA ALA A 29 12.27 17.88 6.34
C ALA A 29 11.32 16.68 6.32
N ALA A 30 10.84 16.30 5.13
CA ALA A 30 9.94 15.15 4.98
C ALA A 30 10.61 13.84 5.37
N TRP A 31 11.83 13.58 4.87
CA TRP A 31 12.63 12.42 5.23
C TRP A 31 12.89 12.33 6.74
N LEU A 32 13.29 13.44 7.37
CA LEU A 32 13.54 13.50 8.82
C LEU A 32 12.27 13.25 9.64
N CYS A 33 11.13 13.82 9.24
CA CYS A 33 9.85 13.57 9.92
C CYS A 33 9.42 12.11 9.82
N LEU A 34 9.59 11.49 8.64
CA LEU A 34 9.24 10.10 8.39
C LEU A 34 10.12 9.10 9.14
N ARG A 35 11.39 9.43 9.40
CA ARG A 35 12.27 8.62 10.26
C ARG A 35 11.97 8.73 11.74
N ALA A 36 11.44 9.87 12.18
CA ALA A 36 11.25 10.17 13.60
C ALA A 36 9.91 9.67 14.16
N ALA A 37 8.93 9.36 13.31
CA ALA A 37 7.58 9.02 13.75
C ALA A 37 6.80 8.18 12.72
N PRO A 38 5.74 7.45 13.14
CA PRO A 38 4.82 6.79 12.22
C PRO A 38 4.23 7.77 11.20
N PHE A 39 3.87 7.25 10.01
CA PHE A 39 3.47 8.05 8.84
C PHE A 39 2.43 9.15 9.15
N ARG A 40 1.37 8.82 9.90
CA ARG A 40 0.31 9.77 10.27
C ARG A 40 0.87 10.97 11.02
N ASP A 41 1.75 10.72 11.99
CA ASP A 41 2.32 11.75 12.84
C ASP A 41 3.37 12.56 12.09
N ALA A 42 4.17 11.91 11.24
CA ALA A 42 5.12 12.55 10.35
C ALA A 42 4.43 13.53 9.38
N VAL A 43 3.34 13.11 8.73
CA VAL A 43 2.52 13.99 7.88
C VAL A 43 1.96 15.16 8.70
N GLY A 44 1.44 14.90 9.91
CA GLY A 44 0.94 15.94 10.79
C GLY A 44 2.00 16.98 11.16
N ARG A 45 3.21 16.53 11.48
CA ARG A 45 4.36 17.39 11.79
C ARG A 45 4.78 18.23 10.59
N LEU A 46 4.91 17.62 9.41
CA LEU A 46 5.26 18.31 8.17
C LEU A 46 4.25 19.41 7.83
N ARG A 47 2.95 19.10 7.87
CA ARG A 47 1.89 20.06 7.59
C ARG A 47 1.97 21.26 8.54
N ARG A 48 2.18 21.03 9.84
CA ARG A 48 2.31 22.11 10.84
C ARG A 48 3.56 22.95 10.60
N GLY A 49 4.72 22.33 10.41
CA GLY A 49 5.99 23.04 10.18
C GLY A 49 5.96 23.88 8.91
N LEU A 50 5.51 23.32 7.78
CA LEU A 50 5.41 24.03 6.51
C LEU A 50 4.40 25.19 6.55
N LYS A 51 3.25 25.01 7.22
CA LYS A 51 2.29 26.11 7.44
C LYS A 51 2.92 27.22 8.27
N ARG A 52 3.62 26.89 9.36
CA ARG A 52 4.31 27.88 10.20
C ARG A 52 5.38 28.64 9.41
N LEU A 53 6.19 27.96 8.63
CA LEU A 53 7.20 28.58 7.77
C LEU A 53 6.58 29.49 6.71
N ALA A 54 5.49 29.06 6.06
CA ALA A 54 4.79 29.90 5.08
C ALA A 54 4.19 31.17 5.73
N ILE A 55 3.68 31.05 6.97
CA ILE A 55 3.16 32.19 7.73
C ILE A 55 4.29 33.13 8.17
N SER A 56 5.41 32.60 8.71
CA SER A 56 6.56 33.43 9.12
C SER A 56 7.22 34.14 7.94
N ALA A 57 7.11 33.57 6.74
CA ALA A 57 7.50 34.21 5.47
C ALA A 57 6.60 35.38 5.03
N GLY A 58 5.44 35.59 5.67
CA GLY A 58 4.38 36.46 5.16
C GLY A 58 3.74 35.94 3.86
N GLN A 59 3.90 34.65 3.55
CA GLN A 59 3.46 34.03 2.29
C GLN A 59 2.68 32.73 2.54
N PRO A 60 1.57 32.77 3.29
CA PRO A 60 0.77 31.58 3.61
C PRO A 60 0.28 30.83 2.37
N GLN A 61 0.09 31.53 1.25
CA GLN A 61 -0.30 30.98 -0.05
C GLN A 61 0.72 30.00 -0.65
N ARG A 62 1.98 30.01 -0.21
CA ARG A 62 3.00 29.05 -0.66
C ARG A 62 2.73 27.63 -0.18
N TYR A 63 1.99 27.46 0.92
CA TYR A 63 1.60 26.14 1.37
C TYR A 63 0.62 25.49 0.40
N HIS A 64 0.85 24.21 0.12
CA HIS A 64 -0.02 23.42 -0.75
C HIS A 64 -0.25 22.04 -0.12
N GLU A 65 -1.48 21.79 0.31
CA GLU A 65 -1.86 20.58 1.04
C GLU A 65 -1.61 19.32 0.21
N THR A 66 -2.14 19.25 -1.01
CA THR A 66 -2.01 18.05 -1.86
C THR A 66 -0.57 17.72 -2.19
N ILE A 67 0.22 18.69 -2.69
CA ILE A 67 1.63 18.50 -3.00
C ILE A 67 2.41 18.01 -1.77
N THR A 68 2.18 18.62 -0.60
CA THR A 68 2.87 18.23 0.65
C THR A 68 2.60 16.77 1.01
N VAL A 69 1.34 16.36 1.04
CA VAL A 69 0.96 14.99 1.42
C VAL A 69 1.40 13.99 0.34
N ALA A 70 1.24 14.32 -0.93
CA ALA A 70 1.62 13.46 -2.04
C ALA A 70 3.13 13.19 -2.09
N TYR A 71 3.97 14.23 -1.97
CA TYR A 71 5.41 14.04 -1.88
C TYR A 71 5.80 13.25 -0.63
N THR A 72 5.18 13.51 0.52
CA THR A 72 5.46 12.73 1.74
C THR A 72 5.21 11.24 1.51
N ARG A 73 4.14 10.87 0.78
CA ARG A 73 3.85 9.48 0.39
C ARG A 73 4.91 8.92 -0.56
N LEU A 74 5.32 9.67 -1.58
CA LEU A 74 6.37 9.24 -2.51
C LEU A 74 7.71 9.02 -1.81
N ILE A 75 8.09 9.95 -0.93
CA ILE A 75 9.30 9.87 -0.12
C ILE A 75 9.24 8.63 0.77
N HIS A 76 8.15 8.42 1.49
CA HIS A 76 7.99 7.25 2.35
C HIS A 76 8.07 5.93 1.56
N ARG A 77 7.41 5.84 0.40
CA ARG A 77 7.52 4.68 -0.50
C ARG A 77 8.96 4.45 -0.92
N GLN A 78 9.66 5.51 -1.34
CA GLN A 78 11.04 5.42 -1.80
C GLN A 78 11.99 5.01 -0.68
N MET A 79 11.84 5.56 0.53
CA MET A 79 12.63 5.15 1.70
C MET A 79 12.50 3.64 1.94
N ARG A 80 11.28 3.10 1.93
CA ARG A 80 11.02 1.66 2.09
C ARG A 80 11.60 0.80 0.96
N LEU A 81 11.52 1.27 -0.29
CA LEU A 81 12.11 0.56 -1.44
C LEU A 81 13.64 0.51 -1.38
N LEU A 82 14.25 1.53 -0.79
CA LEU A 82 15.70 1.62 -0.62
C LEU A 82 16.18 1.07 0.73
N ASN A 83 15.29 0.46 1.51
CA ASN A 83 15.57 -0.08 2.85
C ASN A 83 16.08 0.97 3.86
N ASP A 84 15.36 2.08 3.97
CA ASP A 84 15.60 3.19 4.90
C ASP A 84 17.06 3.69 4.93
N PRO A 85 17.60 4.11 3.77
CA PRO A 85 19.01 4.45 3.65
C PRO A 85 19.35 5.78 4.36
N PRO A 86 20.64 6.03 4.69
CA PRO A 86 21.11 7.33 5.15
C PRO A 86 20.80 8.46 4.14
N TRP A 87 20.77 9.71 4.61
CA TRP A 87 20.35 10.87 3.81
C TRP A 87 21.10 11.02 2.47
N GLU A 88 22.44 10.93 2.48
CA GLU A 88 23.23 11.11 1.26
C GLU A 88 22.95 10.02 0.21
N GLU A 89 22.76 8.77 0.65
CA GLU A 89 22.38 7.68 -0.24
C GLU A 89 20.95 7.85 -0.76
N PHE A 90 20.00 8.18 0.14
CA PHE A 90 18.62 8.46 -0.24
C PHE A 90 18.55 9.55 -1.32
N LYS A 91 19.30 10.65 -1.12
CA LYS A 91 19.38 11.79 -2.04
C LYS A 91 19.93 11.37 -3.39
N ALA A 92 21.06 10.65 -3.41
CA ALA A 92 21.67 10.18 -4.66
C ALA A 92 20.75 9.25 -5.46
N ARG A 93 20.02 8.35 -4.78
CA ARG A 93 19.14 7.35 -5.41
C ARG A 93 17.72 7.86 -5.70
N SER A 94 17.40 9.10 -5.30
CA SER A 94 16.07 9.71 -5.45
C SER A 94 16.12 11.03 -6.22
N ALA A 95 17.17 11.26 -7.01
CA ALA A 95 17.40 12.52 -7.74
C ALA A 95 16.21 12.94 -8.62
N GLU A 96 15.52 11.99 -9.24
CA GLU A 96 14.31 12.26 -10.04
C GLU A 96 13.14 12.80 -9.19
N LEU A 97 13.00 12.35 -7.94
CA LEU A 97 11.97 12.84 -7.03
C LEU A 97 12.32 14.23 -6.44
N LEU A 98 13.61 14.59 -6.42
CA LEU A 98 14.15 15.85 -5.92
C LEU A 98 14.10 16.99 -6.96
N LYS A 99 13.64 16.72 -8.19
CA LYS A 99 13.45 17.78 -9.19
C LYS A 99 12.29 18.68 -8.75
N SER A 100 12.53 20.00 -8.81
CA SER A 100 11.56 21.02 -8.39
C SER A 100 10.43 21.27 -9.41
N ASP A 101 10.42 20.54 -10.53
CA ASP A 101 9.51 20.74 -11.66
C ASP A 101 8.13 20.06 -11.50
N LEU A 102 7.91 19.40 -10.36
CA LEU A 102 6.71 18.61 -10.05
C LEU A 102 6.44 17.49 -11.06
N ALA A 103 7.40 17.10 -11.90
CA ALA A 103 7.16 16.12 -12.96
C ALA A 103 6.65 14.77 -12.40
N ALA A 104 7.25 14.31 -11.29
CA ALA A 104 6.83 13.09 -10.60
C ALA A 104 5.38 13.16 -10.09
N LEU A 105 4.93 14.32 -9.59
CA LEU A 105 3.54 14.49 -9.15
C LEU A 105 2.59 14.68 -10.34
N ARG A 106 2.98 15.41 -11.38
CA ARG A 106 2.15 15.61 -12.58
C ARG A 106 1.93 14.32 -13.36
N ALA A 107 2.89 13.41 -13.34
CA ALA A 107 2.70 12.06 -13.87
C ALA A 107 1.58 11.28 -13.13
N LEU A 108 1.37 11.56 -11.83
CA LEU A 108 0.36 10.89 -11.01
C LEU A 108 -0.99 11.61 -11.01
N TYR A 109 -0.97 12.94 -11.02
CA TYR A 109 -2.14 13.80 -10.88
C TYR A 109 -2.70 14.33 -12.20
N GLY A 110 -1.98 14.12 -13.31
CA GLY A 110 -2.25 14.80 -14.56
C GLY A 110 -1.90 16.29 -14.50
N SER A 111 -2.32 17.02 -15.54
CA SER A 111 -1.94 18.42 -15.74
C SER A 111 -2.82 19.42 -14.97
N THR A 112 -3.98 19.02 -14.45
CA THR A 112 -4.99 19.99 -13.95
C THR A 112 -5.30 19.88 -12.46
N THR A 113 -5.18 18.69 -11.84
CA THR A 113 -5.63 18.48 -10.45
C THR A 113 -4.83 19.29 -9.43
N LEU A 114 -3.51 19.36 -9.59
CA LEU A 114 -2.62 20.12 -8.68
C LEU A 114 -2.82 21.64 -8.78
N ASP A 115 -3.33 22.14 -9.90
CA ASP A 115 -3.54 23.57 -10.10
C ASP A 115 -4.89 24.05 -9.53
N SER A 116 -5.73 23.13 -9.03
CA SER A 116 -7.03 23.47 -8.47
C SER A 116 -6.95 24.17 -7.09
N PRO A 117 -7.84 25.14 -6.80
CA PRO A 117 -7.91 25.76 -5.47
C PRO A 117 -8.18 24.76 -4.34
N GLU A 118 -8.92 23.69 -4.64
CA GLU A 118 -9.26 22.61 -3.72
C GLU A 118 -8.00 21.84 -3.29
N ALA A 119 -7.17 21.42 -4.25
CA ALA A 119 -5.94 20.67 -3.99
C ALA A 119 -4.94 21.45 -3.13
N ARG A 120 -4.99 22.78 -3.16
CA ARG A 120 -4.13 23.62 -2.31
C ARG A 120 -4.56 23.61 -0.84
N LYS A 121 -5.86 23.48 -0.56
CA LYS A 121 -6.45 23.56 0.78
C LYS A 121 -6.65 22.19 1.44
N THR A 122 -7.09 21.22 0.66
CA THR A 122 -7.44 19.86 1.09
C THR A 122 -6.61 18.86 0.29
N PHE A 123 -6.22 17.74 0.91
CA PHE A 123 -5.53 16.67 0.19
C PHE A 123 -6.52 16.02 -0.78
N VAL A 124 -6.21 16.08 -2.06
CA VAL A 124 -6.89 15.35 -3.12
C VAL A 124 -5.99 14.16 -3.48
N PRO A 125 -6.46 12.91 -3.45
CA PRO A 125 -5.69 11.76 -3.94
C PRO A 125 -5.48 11.88 -5.46
N PRO A 126 -4.37 11.36 -6.03
CA PRO A 126 -4.23 11.34 -7.49
C PRO A 126 -5.30 10.41 -8.09
N PRO A 127 -5.74 10.68 -9.33
CA PRO A 127 -6.73 9.84 -10.01
C PRO A 127 -6.34 8.35 -10.02
N ALA A 128 -5.06 8.06 -10.23
CA ALA A 128 -4.51 6.69 -10.22
C ALA A 128 -4.38 6.05 -8.82
N TRP A 129 -4.58 6.79 -7.72
CA TRP A 129 -4.63 6.24 -6.34
C TRP A 129 -6.04 6.33 -5.76
N ASN A 130 -7.09 6.38 -6.59
CA ASN A 130 -8.45 6.40 -6.09
C ASN A 130 -8.85 5.03 -5.53
N ILE A 131 -8.40 4.71 -4.30
CA ILE A 131 -8.85 3.59 -3.46
C ILE A 131 -10.10 4.00 -2.66
N GLU A 132 -10.96 4.84 -3.24
CA GLU A 132 -12.25 5.20 -2.67
C GLU A 132 -13.41 4.21 -2.95
N PRO A 133 -13.37 3.25 -3.91
CA PRO A 133 -14.51 2.38 -4.17
C PRO A 133 -14.90 1.49 -2.99
N VAL A 134 -13.93 0.96 -2.25
CA VAL A 134 -14.21 -0.04 -1.22
C VAL A 134 -14.62 0.61 0.11
N GLU A 135 -13.96 1.67 0.54
CA GLU A 135 -14.36 2.39 1.76
C GLU A 135 -15.67 3.16 1.61
N ARG A 136 -16.02 3.61 0.39
CA ARG A 136 -17.33 4.22 0.10
C ARG A 136 -18.42 3.16 0.02
N PHE A 137 -18.19 2.05 -0.69
CA PHE A 137 -19.09 0.90 -0.71
C PHE A 137 -19.39 0.40 0.71
N LEU A 138 -18.37 0.21 1.54
CA LEU A 138 -18.57 -0.26 2.91
C LEU A 138 -19.33 0.75 3.78
N ARG A 139 -19.12 2.07 3.60
CA ARG A 139 -19.89 3.10 4.32
C ARG A 139 -21.34 3.17 3.86
N GLU A 140 -21.59 3.15 2.55
CA GLU A 140 -22.94 3.21 1.96
C GLU A 140 -23.72 1.91 2.22
N PHE A 141 -23.06 0.75 2.18
CA PHE A 141 -23.63 -0.55 2.51
C PHE A 141 -23.94 -0.70 4.00
N THR A 142 -23.03 -0.26 4.89
CA THR A 142 -23.27 -0.27 6.35
C THR A 142 -24.42 0.66 6.72
N ALA A 143 -24.48 1.87 6.15
CA ALA A 143 -25.58 2.80 6.37
C ALA A 143 -26.93 2.30 5.81
N TRP A 144 -26.91 1.55 4.71
CA TRP A 144 -28.10 0.90 4.15
C TRP A 144 -28.59 -0.27 5.00
N GLN A 145 -27.67 -1.05 5.57
CA GLN A 145 -28.00 -2.22 6.38
C GLN A 145 -28.51 -1.83 7.77
N GLU A 146 -27.95 -0.77 8.38
CA GLU A 146 -28.46 -0.17 9.62
C GLU A 146 -29.89 0.41 9.46
N ASP A 147 -30.26 0.88 8.26
CA ASP A 147 -31.61 1.35 7.92
C ASP A 147 -32.62 0.21 7.70
N ILE A 148 -32.16 -0.99 7.32
CA ILE A 148 -32.97 -2.21 7.19
C ILE A 148 -33.24 -2.86 8.56
N ASP A 149 -32.21 -2.96 9.40
CA ASP A 149 -32.33 -3.56 10.74
C ASP A 149 -33.23 -2.72 11.67
N ALA A 150 -33.49 -1.45 11.32
CA ALA A 150 -34.35 -0.52 12.05
C ALA A 150 -35.83 -0.54 11.62
N ARG A 151 -36.23 -1.29 10.59
CA ARG A 151 -37.61 -1.31 10.04
C ARG A 151 -38.32 -2.65 10.26
N GLN A 152 -39.65 -2.62 10.31
CA GLN A 152 -40.46 -3.84 10.43
C GLN A 152 -40.44 -4.67 9.13
N PRO A 153 -40.62 -6.01 9.19
CA PRO A 153 -40.15 -6.96 8.16
C PRO A 153 -40.85 -6.93 6.78
N ASP A 154 -41.88 -6.11 6.58
CA ASP A 154 -42.83 -6.25 5.45
C ASP A 154 -42.77 -5.14 4.39
N GLU A 155 -41.79 -4.23 4.41
CA GLU A 155 -41.61 -3.20 3.38
C GLU A 155 -40.35 -3.42 2.54
N VAL A 156 -40.52 -3.90 1.29
CA VAL A 156 -39.46 -3.96 0.27
C VAL A 156 -39.52 -2.69 -0.59
N PRO A 157 -38.43 -1.93 -0.81
CA PRO A 157 -38.46 -0.75 -1.67
C PRO A 157 -38.57 -1.12 -3.15
N GLU A 158 -39.39 -0.37 -3.90
CA GLU A 158 -39.64 -0.55 -5.35
C GLU A 158 -38.45 -0.19 -6.26
N ASN A 159 -37.29 0.25 -5.73
CA ASN A 159 -36.10 0.49 -6.54
C ASN A 159 -34.79 0.21 -5.75
N PRO A 160 -34.05 -0.87 -6.07
CA PRO A 160 -32.67 -1.00 -5.63
C PRO A 160 -31.79 0.08 -6.29
N PRO A 161 -30.64 0.44 -5.70
CA PRO A 161 -29.69 1.33 -6.37
C PRO A 161 -29.31 0.72 -7.72
N ALA A 162 -29.40 1.51 -8.79
CA ALA A 162 -29.06 1.08 -10.14
C ALA A 162 -27.57 0.71 -10.19
N GLY A 163 -27.28 -0.59 -10.10
CA GLY A 163 -25.95 -1.14 -10.29
C GLY A 163 -25.57 -1.05 -11.77
N GLY A 164 -24.50 -0.32 -12.07
CA GLY A 164 -23.81 -0.39 -13.35
C GLY A 164 -23.31 0.95 -13.89
N TRP A 165 -22.08 0.91 -14.40
CA TRP A 165 -21.42 2.00 -15.14
C TRP A 165 -22.24 2.45 -16.37
N THR A 166 -22.43 3.76 -16.52
CA THR A 166 -22.97 4.42 -17.71
C THR A 166 -22.02 4.33 -18.92
N GLY A 167 -22.57 4.49 -20.13
CA GLY A 167 -21.82 4.34 -21.39
C GLY A 167 -20.71 5.39 -21.63
N ALA A 168 -20.67 6.49 -20.86
CA ALA A 168 -19.56 7.44 -20.87
C ALA A 168 -18.39 6.98 -20.00
N GLU A 169 -18.67 6.30 -18.88
CA GLU A 169 -17.66 5.71 -17.97
C GLU A 169 -16.96 4.50 -18.61
N ARG A 170 -17.64 3.77 -19.49
CA ARG A 170 -17.03 2.68 -20.29
C ARG A 170 -15.97 3.16 -21.28
N ARG A 171 -16.05 4.42 -21.74
CA ARG A 171 -15.15 4.98 -22.77
C ARG A 171 -13.87 5.62 -22.21
N ALA A 172 -13.77 5.76 -20.89
CA ALA A 172 -12.63 6.32 -20.18
C ALA A 172 -11.74 5.27 -19.49
N ALA A 173 -11.85 3.99 -19.87
CA ALA A 173 -11.32 2.85 -19.11
C ALA A 173 -9.79 2.89 -18.85
N GLU A 174 -9.47 3.26 -17.61
CA GLU A 174 -8.27 2.99 -16.79
C GLU A 174 -8.36 1.58 -16.12
N PRO A 175 -7.28 1.03 -15.52
CA PRO A 175 -7.11 -0.40 -15.33
C PRO A 175 -8.10 -0.99 -14.31
N VAL A 176 -8.68 -2.14 -14.66
CA VAL A 176 -9.49 -2.95 -13.78
C VAL A 176 -8.61 -3.49 -12.64
N CYS A 177 -8.88 -3.13 -11.39
CA CYS A 177 -8.29 -3.81 -10.23
C CYS A 177 -9.09 -5.08 -9.96
N VAL A 178 -8.42 -6.23 -10.00
CA VAL A 178 -8.99 -7.54 -9.67
C VAL A 178 -8.33 -8.00 -8.38
N THR A 179 -9.14 -8.25 -7.35
CA THR A 179 -8.65 -8.76 -6.07
C THR A 179 -8.95 -10.25 -5.93
N ALA A 180 -8.00 -11.01 -5.38
CA ALA A 180 -8.24 -12.40 -5.02
C ALA A 180 -9.08 -12.45 -3.74
N VAL A 181 -10.01 -13.40 -3.67
CA VAL A 181 -10.85 -13.63 -2.49
C VAL A 181 -10.61 -15.04 -1.97
N LEU A 182 -10.07 -15.17 -0.76
CA LEU A 182 -9.88 -16.45 -0.08
C LEU A 182 -10.93 -16.63 1.00
N ALA A 183 -11.57 -17.81 1.02
CA ALA A 183 -12.48 -18.19 2.09
C ALA A 183 -11.67 -18.83 3.22
N VAL A 184 -11.72 -18.27 4.42
CA VAL A 184 -10.90 -18.70 5.57
C VAL A 184 -11.78 -19.09 6.75
N ALA A 185 -11.32 -20.02 7.57
CA ALA A 185 -12.02 -20.47 8.76
C ALA A 185 -12.05 -19.39 9.84
N ASP A 186 -11.00 -18.59 9.92
CA ASP A 186 -10.85 -17.48 10.87
C ASP A 186 -10.11 -16.31 10.19
N VAL A 187 -10.83 -15.20 10.02
CA VAL A 187 -10.33 -14.00 9.35
C VAL A 187 -9.23 -13.31 10.16
N GLU A 188 -9.30 -13.31 11.50
CA GLU A 188 -8.28 -12.67 12.35
C GLU A 188 -6.96 -13.43 12.25
N ARG A 189 -7.01 -14.75 12.39
CA ARG A 189 -5.85 -15.63 12.28
C ARG A 189 -5.17 -15.49 10.91
N ALA A 190 -5.96 -15.57 9.83
CA ALA A 190 -5.43 -15.47 8.48
C ALA A 190 -4.85 -14.06 8.21
N ALA A 191 -5.56 -13.00 8.62
CA ALA A 191 -5.08 -11.62 8.45
C ALA A 191 -3.77 -11.38 9.20
N HIS A 192 -3.65 -11.88 10.43
CA HIS A 192 -2.40 -11.80 11.20
C HIS A 192 -1.26 -12.56 10.51
N TRP A 193 -1.53 -13.75 9.98
CA TRP A 193 -0.51 -14.54 9.27
C TRP A 193 -0.02 -13.83 8.01
N TYR A 194 -0.92 -13.37 7.13
CA TYR A 194 -0.53 -12.63 5.92
C TYR A 194 0.14 -11.29 6.25
N GLY A 195 -0.28 -10.62 7.33
CA GLY A 195 0.38 -9.42 7.84
C GLY A 195 1.80 -9.69 8.32
N HIS A 196 2.02 -10.79 9.06
CA HIS A 196 3.34 -11.16 9.57
C HIS A 196 4.27 -11.67 8.46
N ALA A 197 3.79 -12.61 7.64
CA ALA A 197 4.56 -13.24 6.56
C ALA A 197 4.90 -12.25 5.45
N PHE A 198 3.91 -11.51 4.97
CA PHE A 198 4.04 -10.69 3.76
C PHE A 198 3.89 -9.20 4.00
N GLY A 199 3.72 -8.73 5.24
CA GLY A 199 3.65 -7.30 5.55
C GLY A 199 2.39 -6.61 5.05
N PHE A 200 1.28 -7.34 4.87
CA PHE A 200 -0.01 -6.75 4.52
C PHE A 200 -0.59 -5.95 5.68
N ASP A 201 -1.12 -4.76 5.38
CA ASP A 201 -1.98 -4.03 6.29
C ASP A 201 -3.40 -4.58 6.14
N ALA A 202 -4.04 -4.96 7.24
CA ALA A 202 -5.38 -5.55 7.25
C ALA A 202 -6.44 -4.56 7.73
N ALA A 203 -7.54 -4.47 7.00
CA ALA A 203 -8.75 -3.74 7.36
C ALA A 203 -9.91 -4.74 7.56
N PRO A 204 -10.07 -5.31 8.77
CA PRO A 204 -11.12 -6.26 9.08
C PRO A 204 -12.49 -5.60 9.27
N PHE A 205 -13.55 -6.38 9.04
CA PHE A 205 -14.94 -6.01 9.26
C PHE A 205 -15.72 -7.17 9.90
N PRO A 206 -16.63 -6.91 10.86
CA PRO A 206 -16.88 -5.62 11.51
C PRO A 206 -15.66 -5.11 12.30
N GLN A 207 -15.71 -3.89 12.86
CA GLN A 207 -14.55 -3.30 13.56
C GLN A 207 -14.07 -4.10 14.79
N ARG A 208 -14.84 -5.10 15.23
CA ARG A 208 -14.52 -6.01 16.32
C ARG A 208 -14.90 -7.44 15.92
N PRO A 209 -14.22 -8.46 16.46
CA PRO A 209 -14.53 -9.84 16.15
C PRO A 209 -15.95 -10.24 16.63
N PRO A 210 -16.57 -11.26 16.00
CA PRO A 210 -16.01 -12.09 14.93
C PRO A 210 -15.98 -11.35 13.58
N TYR A 211 -14.82 -11.34 12.93
CA TYR A 211 -14.65 -10.70 11.63
C TYR A 211 -15.26 -11.56 10.51
N GLN A 212 -16.10 -10.95 9.68
CA GLN A 212 -16.71 -11.57 8.50
C GLN A 212 -15.81 -11.50 7.27
N PHE A 213 -15.00 -10.46 7.15
CA PHE A 213 -13.96 -10.36 6.11
C PHE A 213 -12.85 -9.40 6.53
N ALA A 214 -11.73 -9.43 5.82
CA ALA A 214 -10.67 -8.45 5.93
C ALA A 214 -10.11 -8.13 4.54
N LEU A 215 -9.91 -6.84 4.28
CA LEU A 215 -9.20 -6.38 3.09
C LEU A 215 -7.74 -6.16 3.45
N LEU A 216 -6.85 -6.84 2.76
CA LEU A 216 -5.42 -6.79 2.96
C LEU A 216 -4.79 -6.05 1.79
N SER A 217 -3.91 -5.10 2.09
CA SER A 217 -3.20 -4.36 1.06
C SER A 217 -1.73 -4.14 1.41
N ARG A 218 -0.87 -4.17 0.40
CA ARG A 218 0.53 -3.79 0.51
C ARG A 218 1.01 -3.23 -0.83
N GLY A 219 1.26 -1.92 -0.86
CA GLY A 219 1.67 -1.25 -2.10
C GLY A 219 0.54 -1.30 -3.13
N GLY A 220 0.73 -2.07 -4.21
CA GLY A 220 -0.27 -2.29 -5.27
C GLY A 220 -0.93 -3.68 -5.24
N ALA A 221 -0.62 -4.52 -4.25
CA ALA A 221 -1.23 -5.83 -4.10
C ALA A 221 -2.45 -5.76 -3.16
N GLU A 222 -3.53 -6.42 -3.54
CA GLU A 222 -4.77 -6.53 -2.76
C GLU A 222 -5.19 -7.99 -2.61
N LEU A 223 -5.69 -8.34 -1.43
CA LEU A 223 -6.23 -9.65 -1.07
C LEU A 223 -7.46 -9.44 -0.18
N MET A 224 -8.55 -10.16 -0.43
CA MET A 224 -9.68 -10.22 0.47
C MET A 224 -9.73 -11.58 1.16
N LEU A 225 -9.79 -11.58 2.48
CA LEU A 225 -10.10 -12.74 3.30
C LEU A 225 -11.57 -12.68 3.67
N ARG A 226 -12.33 -13.75 3.49
CA ARG A 226 -13.74 -13.83 3.84
C ARG A 226 -13.98 -15.04 4.73
N ALA A 227 -14.73 -14.88 5.80
CA ALA A 227 -15.12 -16.00 6.66
C ALA A 227 -15.92 -17.04 5.84
N ALA A 228 -15.53 -18.30 5.97
CA ALA A 228 -16.33 -19.42 5.51
C ALA A 228 -17.57 -19.59 6.39
N SER A 229 -18.60 -20.28 5.88
CA SER A 229 -19.82 -20.56 6.66
C SER A 229 -19.56 -21.46 7.88
N SER A 230 -18.47 -22.23 7.85
CA SER A 230 -17.90 -22.97 8.98
C SER A 230 -16.42 -23.27 8.69
N PRO A 231 -15.60 -23.60 9.70
CA PRO A 231 -14.20 -24.01 9.48
C PRO A 231 -14.07 -25.17 8.48
N ASP A 232 -14.96 -26.17 8.60
CA ASP A 232 -14.99 -27.34 7.72
C ASP A 232 -15.53 -27.03 6.31
N ALA A 233 -15.96 -25.80 6.04
CA ALA A 233 -16.39 -25.35 4.71
C ALA A 233 -15.26 -24.71 3.90
N VAL A 234 -14.08 -24.49 4.48
CA VAL A 234 -12.91 -24.01 3.73
C VAL A 234 -12.48 -25.08 2.73
N ARG A 235 -12.38 -24.69 1.46
CA ARG A 235 -11.97 -25.57 0.36
C ARG A 235 -10.85 -24.86 -0.40
N PRO A 236 -9.58 -25.13 -0.05
CA PRO A 236 -8.46 -24.59 -0.79
C PRO A 236 -8.51 -25.05 -2.24
N THR A 237 -8.14 -24.16 -3.16
CA THR A 237 -8.04 -24.51 -4.58
C THR A 237 -7.02 -25.63 -4.76
N PRO A 238 -7.27 -26.61 -5.64
CA PRO A 238 -6.21 -27.53 -6.04
C PRO A 238 -5.08 -26.73 -6.70
N GLY A 239 -3.87 -26.82 -6.15
CA GLY A 239 -2.71 -26.06 -6.62
C GLY A 239 -2.62 -24.64 -6.05
N TRP A 240 -2.10 -23.71 -6.84
CA TRP A 240 -1.76 -22.36 -6.40
C TRP A 240 -2.99 -21.48 -6.22
N ALA A 241 -3.12 -20.90 -5.03
CA ALA A 241 -4.17 -19.93 -4.72
C ALA A 241 -3.71 -18.49 -5.00
N LEU A 242 -2.44 -18.22 -4.73
CA LEU A 242 -1.83 -16.90 -4.89
C LEU A 242 -0.42 -17.04 -5.48
N TYR A 243 -0.04 -16.09 -6.33
CA TYR A 243 1.33 -15.92 -6.82
C TYR A 243 1.82 -14.53 -6.43
N VAL A 244 2.69 -14.48 -5.43
CA VAL A 244 3.19 -13.24 -4.82
C VAL A 244 4.57 -12.94 -5.37
N ARG A 245 4.66 -11.87 -6.17
CA ARG A 245 5.94 -11.38 -6.68
C ARG A 245 6.53 -10.35 -5.72
N LEU A 246 7.76 -10.60 -5.28
CA LEU A 246 8.55 -9.70 -4.45
C LEU A 246 9.48 -8.85 -5.31
N SER A 247 10.04 -7.82 -4.67
CA SER A 247 11.16 -7.04 -5.18
C SER A 247 12.04 -6.60 -4.01
N GLY A 248 13.32 -6.35 -4.29
CA GLY A 248 14.30 -5.88 -3.30
C GLY A 248 15.25 -6.94 -2.74
N GLY A 249 15.26 -8.15 -3.29
CA GLY A 249 16.21 -9.23 -2.95
C GLY A 249 15.96 -9.89 -1.61
N ARG A 250 14.69 -9.94 -1.15
CA ARG A 250 14.32 -10.40 0.20
C ARG A 250 13.78 -11.83 0.26
N ILE A 251 13.67 -12.52 -0.87
CA ILE A 251 13.08 -13.86 -0.90
C ILE A 251 13.83 -14.87 -0.02
N ARG A 252 15.17 -14.74 0.12
CA ARG A 252 15.98 -15.61 1.00
C ARG A 252 15.65 -15.42 2.47
N GLU A 253 15.54 -14.17 2.90
CA GLU A 253 15.16 -13.82 4.28
C GLU A 253 13.74 -14.32 4.58
N LEU A 254 12.82 -14.07 3.66
CA LEU A 254 11.44 -14.52 3.82
C LEU A 254 11.34 -16.06 3.86
N TYR A 255 12.08 -16.75 2.99
CA TYR A 255 12.14 -18.21 3.00
C TYR A 255 12.67 -18.76 4.33
N ALA A 256 13.74 -18.19 4.88
CA ALA A 256 14.27 -18.60 6.17
C ALA A 256 13.24 -18.41 7.29
N ASN A 257 12.60 -17.24 7.38
CA ASN A 257 11.60 -16.94 8.40
C ASN A 257 10.36 -17.84 8.30
N LEU A 258 9.89 -18.11 7.07
CA LEU A 258 8.73 -18.95 6.83
C LEU A 258 9.04 -20.44 7.06
N SER A 259 10.26 -20.89 6.77
CA SER A 259 10.66 -22.28 7.04
C SER A 259 10.63 -22.64 8.53
N GLU A 260 10.70 -21.65 9.42
CA GLU A 260 10.58 -21.84 10.87
C GLU A 260 9.13 -21.88 11.37
N SER A 261 8.19 -21.33 10.59
CA SER A 261 6.84 -21.00 11.08
C SER A 261 5.69 -21.52 10.21
N CYS A 262 5.95 -22.05 9.02
CA CYS A 262 4.94 -22.67 8.15
C CYS A 262 5.48 -23.86 7.35
N GLU A 263 4.57 -24.67 6.81
CA GLU A 263 4.90 -25.76 5.89
C GLU A 263 5.43 -25.18 4.57
N ILE A 264 6.67 -25.55 4.23
CA ILE A 264 7.24 -25.36 2.90
C ILE A 264 6.74 -26.50 2.02
N VAL A 265 5.88 -26.18 1.05
CA VAL A 265 5.32 -27.15 0.10
C VAL A 265 6.36 -27.48 -0.97
N ARG A 266 7.06 -26.46 -1.47
CA ARG A 266 8.18 -26.58 -2.40
C ARG A 266 9.34 -25.69 -1.91
N PRO A 267 10.56 -26.23 -1.78
CA PRO A 267 11.70 -25.46 -1.28
C PRO A 267 12.13 -24.36 -2.26
N LEU A 268 12.95 -23.43 -1.75
CA LEU A 268 13.53 -22.35 -2.55
C LEU A 268 14.40 -22.92 -3.68
N GLN A 269 14.00 -22.63 -4.91
CA GLN A 269 14.62 -23.12 -6.12
C GLN A 269 14.71 -22.02 -7.18
N ARG A 270 15.70 -22.13 -8.06
CA ARG A 270 15.83 -21.30 -9.25
C ARG A 270 15.07 -21.95 -10.40
N MET A 271 14.11 -21.22 -10.94
CA MET A 271 13.28 -21.68 -12.05
C MET A 271 14.01 -21.51 -13.40
N PRO A 272 13.64 -22.29 -14.43
CA PRO A 272 14.24 -22.18 -15.77
C PRO A 272 14.12 -20.79 -16.40
N TYR A 273 13.10 -20.01 -16.00
CA TYR A 273 12.85 -18.63 -16.43
C TYR A 273 13.49 -17.58 -15.50
N HIS A 274 14.52 -17.97 -14.73
CA HIS A 274 15.38 -17.12 -13.90
C HIS A 274 14.78 -16.52 -12.63
N ASP A 275 13.47 -16.60 -12.42
CA ASP A 275 12.90 -16.30 -11.11
C ASP A 275 13.36 -17.35 -10.09
N VAL A 276 13.48 -16.90 -8.84
CA VAL A 276 13.66 -17.78 -7.69
C VAL A 276 12.30 -17.90 -7.02
N GLU A 277 11.88 -19.12 -6.73
CA GLU A 277 10.57 -19.39 -6.18
C GLU A 277 10.59 -20.41 -5.05
N PHE A 278 9.62 -20.31 -4.15
CA PHE A 278 9.26 -21.35 -3.20
C PHE A 278 7.74 -21.32 -2.96
N GLU A 279 7.21 -22.39 -2.37
CA GLU A 279 5.79 -22.50 -2.07
C GLU A 279 5.57 -22.75 -0.59
N VAL A 280 4.58 -22.06 -0.02
CA VAL A 280 4.17 -22.23 1.37
C VAL A 280 2.69 -22.53 1.46
N ARG A 281 2.30 -23.26 2.51
CA ARG A 281 0.91 -23.46 2.86
C ARG A 281 0.49 -22.42 3.90
N ASP A 282 -0.59 -21.69 3.60
CA ASP A 282 -1.20 -20.77 4.56
C ASP A 282 -1.96 -21.54 5.67
N PRO A 283 -2.44 -20.87 6.74
CA PRO A 283 -3.14 -21.52 7.84
C PRO A 283 -4.45 -22.24 7.45
N ASP A 284 -5.02 -21.92 6.30
CA ASP A 284 -6.29 -22.46 5.80
C ASP A 284 -6.07 -23.51 4.68
N GLY A 285 -4.81 -23.81 4.36
CA GLY A 285 -4.40 -24.86 3.43
C GLY A 285 -4.13 -24.39 2.00
N TYR A 286 -4.27 -23.10 1.71
CA TYR A 286 -3.98 -22.52 0.40
C TYR A 286 -2.48 -22.51 0.11
N ILE A 287 -2.10 -22.86 -1.13
CA ILE A 287 -0.70 -22.79 -1.57
C ILE A 287 -0.42 -21.40 -2.11
N VAL A 288 0.56 -20.73 -1.52
CA VAL A 288 1.06 -19.42 -1.92
C VAL A 288 2.43 -19.58 -2.56
N VAL A 289 2.55 -19.25 -3.84
CA VAL A 289 3.84 -19.16 -4.53
C VAL A 289 4.46 -17.82 -4.20
N VAL A 290 5.72 -17.83 -3.82
CA VAL A 290 6.52 -16.63 -3.62
C VAL A 290 7.61 -16.62 -4.67
N SER A 291 7.68 -15.53 -5.43
CA SER A 291 8.60 -15.39 -6.55
C SER A 291 9.37 -14.08 -6.46
N GLU A 292 10.67 -14.12 -6.79
CA GLU A 292 11.48 -12.93 -6.94
C GLU A 292 12.54 -13.15 -8.02
N TRP A 293 12.68 -12.16 -8.91
CA TRP A 293 13.80 -12.13 -9.84
C TRP A 293 15.07 -11.71 -9.10
N ILE A 294 16.12 -12.52 -9.19
CA ILE A 294 17.43 -12.23 -8.58
C ILE A 294 18.52 -12.33 -9.66
N GLU A 295 19.28 -11.25 -9.85
CA GLU A 295 20.35 -11.16 -10.85
C GLU A 295 21.44 -12.23 -10.69
N ARG A 296 21.77 -12.61 -9.45
CA ARG A 296 22.71 -13.69 -9.11
C ARG A 296 22.12 -14.64 -8.08
N ALA A 297 21.77 -15.83 -8.52
CA ALA A 297 21.17 -16.90 -7.70
C ALA A 297 21.86 -18.25 -7.89
N SER A 298 23.14 -18.27 -8.24
CA SER A 298 23.92 -19.52 -8.45
C SER A 298 24.10 -20.36 -7.18
N ASP A 299 23.84 -19.76 -6.02
CA ASP A 299 23.81 -20.41 -4.70
C ASP A 299 22.49 -21.16 -4.42
N ILE A 300 21.45 -20.93 -5.22
CA ILE A 300 20.14 -21.53 -5.04
C ILE A 300 20.04 -22.77 -5.95
N PRO A 301 19.56 -23.92 -5.43
CA PRO A 301 19.38 -25.12 -6.24
C PRO A 301 18.44 -24.88 -7.43
N ASP A 302 18.74 -25.50 -8.56
CA ASP A 302 17.85 -25.46 -9.73
C ASP A 302 16.60 -26.33 -9.47
N ALA A 303 15.45 -25.88 -9.97
CA ALA A 303 14.22 -26.67 -9.94
C ALA A 303 14.40 -27.98 -10.73
N LEU A 304 13.90 -29.08 -10.18
CA LEU A 304 13.91 -30.39 -10.83
C LEU A 304 12.75 -30.51 -11.82
N GLY A 305 12.81 -31.47 -12.75
CA GLY A 305 11.79 -31.66 -13.79
C GLY A 305 10.35 -31.79 -13.25
N GLU A 306 10.18 -32.39 -12.07
CA GLU A 306 8.89 -32.57 -11.40
C GLU A 306 8.36 -31.28 -10.75
N ASP A 307 9.25 -30.35 -10.41
CA ASP A 307 8.96 -29.07 -9.72
C ASP A 307 8.60 -27.94 -10.69
N ILE A 308 8.88 -28.13 -11.99
CA ILE A 308 8.62 -27.13 -13.03
C ILE A 308 7.12 -27.06 -13.36
N GLY A 309 6.31 -28.01 -12.90
CA GLY A 309 4.91 -28.13 -13.31
C GLY A 309 4.80 -28.52 -14.79
N ASP A 310 3.77 -29.28 -15.15
CA ASP A 310 3.44 -29.52 -16.57
C ASP A 310 3.00 -28.20 -17.21
N PHE A 311 3.94 -27.36 -17.63
CA PHE A 311 3.71 -26.28 -18.60
C PHE A 311 3.39 -26.85 -20.01
N THR A 312 3.28 -28.18 -20.12
CA THR A 312 2.87 -28.94 -21.31
C THR A 312 1.46 -29.50 -21.15
N ALA A 313 0.46 -28.64 -21.17
CA ALA A 313 -0.94 -29.01 -21.46
C ALA A 313 -1.58 -27.95 -22.36
#